data_AF-A0A428N5T0-F1
#
_entry.id   AF-A0A428N5T0-F1
#
_cell.length_a   1.000
_cell.length_b   1.000
_cell.length_c   1.000
_cell.angle_alpha   90.00
_cell.angle_beta   90.00
_cell.angle_gamma   90.00
#
_symmetry.space_group_name_H-M   'P 1'
#
loop_
_entity.id
_entity.type
_entity.pdbx_description
1 polymer ?
#
loop_
_entity_poly.entity_id
_entity_poly.type
_entity_poly.pdbx_seq_one_letter_code
_entity_poly.pdbx_strand_id
1 'polypeptide(L)'
;MVYVGSRKKAEELAEAIKNEMPFAASAYHGGMAKEDRHLIQQQFLLDEVQIICCTNAFGMGINKPNIRFVIHFDYPKDIESYVQEMGRAGRDGQRSTSILLYTEIDYIFPRKMIEWEFPTEEEVQYICEVLRTDDSDDVTRKRVESYGFEDVHARFISHYWGEWRNKAEARSQEEYINMVIKRRKGWKFNKLIQMEEWISNYNNCRRETLLETFGETLQSSVKQCCDVCGITEPLEDVDEAGDAAFPMMSWQDRLYALFQQQTHKG
;
A
#
# COMPACT_ATOMS: atom_id res chain seq x y z
N MET A 1 -12.06 -0.51 -5.09
CA MET A 1 -10.62 -0.86 -5.03
C MET A 1 -10.38 -1.73 -3.83
N VAL A 2 -9.54 -2.76 -3.96
CA VAL A 2 -9.21 -3.70 -2.88
C VAL A 2 -7.70 -3.77 -2.69
N TYR A 3 -7.20 -3.36 -1.54
CA TYR A 3 -5.79 -3.41 -1.17
C TYR A 3 -5.42 -4.73 -0.52
N VAL A 4 -4.33 -5.33 -1.00
CA VAL A 4 -3.75 -6.58 -0.50
C VAL A 4 -2.23 -6.42 -0.31
N GLY A 5 -1.64 -7.21 0.57
CA GLY A 5 -0.24 -7.17 0.97
C GLY A 5 0.73 -7.88 0.05
N SER A 6 0.26 -8.63 -0.97
CA SER A 6 1.16 -9.33 -1.91
C SER A 6 0.62 -9.37 -3.34
N ARG A 7 1.56 -9.51 -4.30
CA ARG A 7 1.25 -9.63 -5.74
C ARG A 7 0.37 -10.85 -6.01
N LYS A 8 0.77 -11.99 -5.44
CA LYS A 8 0.06 -13.25 -5.54
C LYS A 8 -1.38 -13.14 -5.03
N LYS A 9 -1.59 -12.56 -3.85
CA LYS A 9 -2.95 -12.31 -3.33
C LYS A 9 -3.79 -11.41 -4.25
N ALA A 10 -3.17 -10.43 -4.91
CA ALA A 10 -3.89 -9.54 -5.82
C ALA A 10 -4.40 -10.30 -7.05
N GLU A 11 -3.55 -11.17 -7.62
CA GLU A 11 -3.89 -12.06 -8.73
C GLU A 11 -4.97 -13.07 -8.33
N GLU A 12 -4.78 -13.78 -7.21
CA GLU A 12 -5.71 -14.78 -6.70
C GLU A 12 -7.09 -14.18 -6.39
N LEU A 13 -7.14 -13.02 -5.74
CA LEU A 13 -8.40 -12.37 -5.38
C LEU A 13 -9.12 -11.82 -6.62
N ALA A 14 -8.41 -11.22 -7.57
CA ALA A 14 -9.02 -10.77 -8.81
C ALA A 14 -9.60 -11.93 -9.62
N GLU A 15 -8.92 -13.08 -9.62
CA GLU A 15 -9.40 -14.30 -10.27
C GLU A 15 -10.63 -14.87 -9.58
N ALA A 16 -10.62 -14.97 -8.24
CA ALA A 16 -11.77 -15.42 -7.47
C ALA A 16 -13.00 -14.53 -7.72
N ILE A 17 -12.84 -13.21 -7.69
CA ILE A 17 -13.94 -12.26 -7.95
C ILE A 17 -14.52 -12.45 -9.36
N LYS A 18 -13.66 -12.59 -10.38
CA LYS A 18 -14.14 -12.83 -11.77
C LYS A 18 -14.94 -14.14 -11.90
N ASN A 19 -14.58 -15.16 -11.14
CA ASN A 19 -15.19 -16.48 -11.23
C ASN A 19 -16.48 -16.59 -10.39
N GLU A 20 -16.55 -15.88 -9.27
CA GLU A 20 -17.64 -16.00 -8.30
C GLU A 20 -18.65 -14.85 -8.37
N MET A 21 -18.31 -13.73 -9.00
CA MET A 21 -19.13 -12.52 -9.01
C MET A 21 -19.32 -11.97 -10.43
N PRO A 22 -20.43 -11.26 -10.71
CA PRO A 22 -20.71 -10.68 -12.02
C PRO A 22 -19.94 -9.37 -12.27
N PHE A 23 -18.73 -9.24 -11.74
CA PHE A 23 -17.93 -8.01 -11.81
C PHE A 23 -16.63 -8.23 -12.59
N ALA A 24 -16.30 -7.27 -13.46
CA ALA A 24 -14.99 -7.24 -14.07
C ALA A 24 -13.93 -6.86 -13.02
N ALA A 25 -13.02 -7.79 -12.72
CA ALA A 25 -11.94 -7.56 -11.78
C ALA A 25 -10.54 -7.79 -12.39
N SER A 26 -9.55 -7.03 -11.93
CA SER A 26 -8.16 -7.16 -12.38
C SER A 26 -7.17 -6.92 -11.25
N ALA A 27 -6.05 -7.62 -11.31
CA ALA A 27 -4.92 -7.38 -10.41
C ALA A 27 -4.07 -6.20 -10.89
N TYR A 28 -3.47 -5.47 -9.96
CA TYR A 28 -2.46 -4.46 -10.28
C TYR A 28 -1.35 -4.43 -9.23
N HIS A 29 -0.12 -4.66 -9.67
CA HIS A 29 1.07 -4.56 -8.82
C HIS A 29 2.34 -4.25 -9.61
N GLY A 30 3.39 -3.81 -8.90
CA GLY A 30 4.68 -3.45 -9.50
C GLY A 30 5.46 -4.58 -10.18
N GLY A 31 4.98 -5.82 -10.09
CA GLY A 31 5.54 -6.97 -10.81
C GLY A 31 5.01 -7.15 -12.24
N MET A 32 3.96 -6.42 -12.62
CA MET A 32 3.37 -6.50 -13.97
C MET A 32 4.15 -5.67 -14.98
N ALA A 33 4.07 -6.04 -16.26
CA ALA A 33 4.61 -5.24 -17.34
C ALA A 33 3.99 -3.82 -17.33
N LYS A 34 4.75 -2.84 -17.80
CA LYS A 34 4.31 -1.43 -17.76
C LYS A 34 3.08 -1.23 -18.65
N GLU A 35 3.06 -1.91 -19.79
CA GLU A 35 2.01 -1.89 -20.79
C GLU A 35 0.69 -2.44 -20.21
N ASP A 36 0.76 -3.58 -19.51
CA ASP A 36 -0.40 -4.19 -18.85
C ASP A 36 -0.96 -3.29 -17.75
N ARG A 37 -0.09 -2.69 -16.94
CA ARG A 37 -0.51 -1.71 -15.92
C ARG A 37 -1.22 -0.51 -16.55
N HIS A 38 -0.70 0.00 -17.65
CA HIS A 38 -1.33 1.13 -18.36
C HIS A 38 -2.70 0.74 -18.91
N LEU A 39 -2.81 -0.43 -19.54
CA LEU A 39 -4.08 -0.94 -20.07
C LEU A 39 -5.13 -1.07 -18.97
N ILE A 40 -4.81 -1.77 -17.88
CA ILE A 40 -5.74 -1.97 -16.74
C ILE A 40 -6.14 -0.64 -16.11
N GLN A 41 -5.19 0.30 -15.99
CA GLN A 41 -5.49 1.64 -15.50
C GLN A 41 -6.50 2.37 -16.40
N GLN A 42 -6.34 2.30 -17.73
CA GLN A 42 -7.30 2.90 -18.67
C GLN A 42 -8.68 2.23 -18.57
N GLN A 43 -8.72 0.89 -18.54
CA GLN A 43 -9.95 0.12 -18.40
C GLN A 43 -10.70 0.46 -17.11
N PHE A 44 -9.98 0.66 -16.00
CA PHE A 44 -10.57 1.07 -14.73
C PHE A 44 -11.09 2.50 -14.75
N LEU A 45 -10.37 3.42 -15.41
CA LEU A 45 -10.83 4.80 -15.58
C LEU A 45 -12.14 4.85 -16.39
N LEU A 46 -12.24 4.01 -17.42
CA LEU A 46 -13.40 3.88 -18.32
C LEU A 46 -14.53 2.97 -17.78
N ASP A 47 -14.45 2.52 -16.52
CA ASP A 47 -15.43 1.63 -15.88
C ASP A 47 -15.58 0.24 -16.54
N GLU A 48 -14.64 -0.16 -17.41
CA GLU A 48 -14.58 -1.50 -18.01
C GLU A 48 -14.07 -2.57 -17.03
N VAL A 49 -13.23 -2.15 -16.08
CA VAL A 49 -12.89 -2.92 -14.88
C VAL A 49 -13.54 -2.21 -13.71
N GLN A 50 -14.38 -2.93 -12.97
CA GLN A 50 -15.12 -2.37 -11.82
C GLN A 50 -14.33 -2.53 -10.52
N ILE A 51 -13.54 -3.61 -10.41
CA ILE A 51 -12.78 -3.94 -9.21
C ILE A 51 -11.30 -4.08 -9.57
N ILE A 52 -10.46 -3.30 -8.90
CA ILE A 52 -9.02 -3.52 -8.91
C ILE A 52 -8.58 -4.08 -7.56
N CYS A 53 -7.90 -5.23 -7.60
CA CYS A 53 -7.15 -5.80 -6.49
C CYS A 53 -5.69 -5.37 -6.64
N CYS A 54 -5.15 -4.63 -5.68
CA CYS A 54 -3.85 -4.00 -5.83
C CYS A 54 -3.00 -4.03 -4.56
N THR A 55 -1.68 -3.99 -4.75
CA THR A 55 -0.76 -3.65 -3.66
C THR A 55 -0.53 -2.14 -3.61
N ASN A 56 0.22 -1.65 -2.61
CA ASN A 56 0.54 -0.23 -2.43
C ASN A 56 1.24 0.40 -3.67
N ALA A 57 1.70 -0.41 -4.62
CA ALA A 57 2.22 0.03 -5.93
C ALA A 57 1.20 0.77 -6.81
N PHE A 58 -0.11 0.70 -6.49
CA PHE A 58 -1.16 1.48 -7.16
C PHE A 58 -1.22 2.95 -6.71
N GLY A 59 -0.38 3.34 -5.73
CA GLY A 59 -0.45 4.63 -5.06
C GLY A 59 -0.16 5.87 -5.93
N MET A 60 0.58 5.72 -7.02
CA MET A 60 1.10 6.85 -7.79
C MET A 60 0.41 6.94 -9.15
N GLY A 61 -0.61 7.81 -9.28
CA GLY A 61 -1.05 8.33 -10.59
C GLY A 61 -2.49 8.07 -11.04
N ILE A 62 -3.32 7.35 -10.26
CA ILE A 62 -4.72 7.13 -10.65
C ILE A 62 -5.63 8.17 -10.02
N ASN A 63 -6.28 8.94 -10.89
CA ASN A 63 -7.26 9.96 -10.56
C ASN A 63 -8.64 9.58 -11.10
N LYS A 64 -9.21 8.51 -10.55
CA LYS A 64 -10.62 8.14 -10.80
C LYS A 64 -11.49 8.83 -9.75
N PRO A 65 -12.33 9.81 -10.11
CA PRO A 65 -13.08 10.59 -9.12
C PRO A 65 -14.18 9.76 -8.43
N ASN A 66 -14.72 8.76 -9.13
CA ASN A 66 -15.91 8.02 -8.75
C ASN A 66 -15.64 6.67 -8.05
N ILE A 67 -14.57 6.55 -7.26
CA ILE A 67 -14.33 5.33 -6.47
C ILE A 67 -15.29 5.32 -5.26
N ARG A 68 -16.20 4.34 -5.23
CA ARG A 68 -17.21 4.19 -4.16
C ARG A 68 -16.73 3.39 -2.96
N PHE A 69 -15.91 2.38 -3.21
CA PHE A 69 -15.40 1.50 -2.17
C PHE A 69 -13.88 1.42 -2.23
N VAL A 70 -13.25 1.59 -1.07
CA VAL A 70 -11.88 1.17 -0.83
C VAL A 70 -11.94 0.10 0.27
N ILE A 71 -11.42 -1.07 -0.04
CA ILE A 71 -11.40 -2.21 0.88
C ILE A 71 -9.94 -2.54 1.16
N HIS A 72 -9.54 -2.55 2.41
CA HIS A 72 -8.27 -3.11 2.86
C HIS A 72 -8.53 -4.55 3.28
N PHE A 73 -8.11 -5.48 2.43
CA PHE A 73 -8.25 -6.91 2.69
C PHE A 73 -7.18 -7.42 3.65
N ASP A 74 -5.97 -6.86 3.53
CA ASP A 74 -4.87 -7.14 4.44
C ASP A 74 -4.64 -5.97 5.40
N TYR A 75 -4.18 -6.31 6.61
CA TYR A 75 -3.94 -5.38 7.70
C TYR A 75 -2.93 -4.27 7.30
N PRO A 76 -3.31 -2.97 7.39
CA PRO A 76 -2.43 -1.86 7.05
C PRO A 76 -1.24 -1.74 8.00
N LYS A 77 -0.07 -1.43 7.45
CA LYS A 77 1.18 -1.32 8.23
C LYS A 77 1.26 -0.06 9.11
N ASP A 78 0.56 1.00 8.73
CA ASP A 78 0.55 2.30 9.40
C ASP A 78 -0.67 3.13 8.97
N ILE A 79 -1.06 4.07 9.85
CA ILE A 79 -2.22 4.94 9.65
C ILE A 79 -2.05 5.84 8.42
N GLU A 80 -0.83 6.33 8.15
CA GLU A 80 -0.62 7.26 7.04
C GLU A 80 -0.85 6.61 5.68
N SER A 81 -0.36 5.39 5.49
CA SER A 81 -0.62 4.60 4.29
C SER A 81 -2.11 4.30 4.16
N TYR A 82 -2.77 3.90 5.25
CA TYR A 82 -4.21 3.65 5.26
C TYR A 82 -5.01 4.88 4.81
N VAL A 83 -4.72 6.05 5.39
CA VAL A 83 -5.37 7.33 5.07
C VAL A 83 -5.17 7.72 3.60
N GLN A 84 -3.94 7.60 3.10
CA GLN A 84 -3.62 7.88 1.70
C GLN A 84 -4.39 6.95 0.74
N GLU A 85 -4.55 5.69 1.11
CA GLU A 85 -5.20 4.66 0.32
C GLU A 85 -6.73 4.81 0.32
N MET A 86 -7.34 5.04 1.49
CA MET A 86 -8.78 5.29 1.61
C MET A 86 -9.19 6.64 0.98
N GLY A 87 -8.32 7.66 1.00
CA GLY A 87 -8.54 8.97 0.39
C GLY A 87 -8.61 8.98 -1.15
N ARG A 88 -8.58 7.80 -1.78
CA ARG A 88 -8.93 7.64 -3.20
C ARG A 88 -10.43 7.58 -3.44
N ALA A 89 -11.19 7.18 -2.44
CA ALA A 89 -12.64 7.10 -2.53
C ALA A 89 -13.27 8.50 -2.55
N GLY A 90 -14.42 8.65 -3.20
CA GLY A 90 -15.28 9.83 -3.01
C GLY A 90 -14.70 11.16 -3.50
N ARG A 91 -13.76 11.16 -4.46
CA ARG A 91 -13.11 12.40 -4.95
C ARG A 91 -14.04 13.30 -5.77
N ASP A 92 -15.16 12.77 -6.24
CA ASP A 92 -16.29 13.49 -6.79
C ASP A 92 -17.18 14.16 -5.72
N GLY A 93 -16.86 13.99 -4.43
CA GLY A 93 -17.65 14.47 -3.30
C GLY A 93 -18.90 13.64 -3.01
N GLN A 94 -19.14 12.57 -3.78
CA GLN A 94 -20.24 11.64 -3.53
C GLN A 94 -19.88 10.65 -2.44
N ARG A 95 -20.91 10.06 -1.82
CA ARG A 95 -20.73 9.11 -0.72
C ARG A 95 -19.84 7.95 -1.15
N SER A 96 -18.95 7.55 -0.25
CA SER A 96 -18.05 6.43 -0.44
C SER A 96 -17.71 5.80 0.91
N THR A 97 -17.33 4.52 0.89
CA THR A 97 -17.03 3.77 2.11
C THR A 97 -15.62 3.19 2.04
N SER A 98 -14.87 3.37 3.12
CA SER A 98 -13.64 2.64 3.39
C SER A 98 -13.94 1.49 4.34
N ILE A 99 -13.48 0.28 4.00
CA ILE A 99 -13.71 -0.95 4.77
C ILE A 99 -12.36 -1.57 5.05
N LEU A 100 -12.08 -1.87 6.32
CA LEU A 100 -10.92 -2.66 6.73
C LEU A 100 -11.40 -4.03 7.20
N LEU A 101 -10.96 -5.09 6.52
CA LEU A 101 -11.13 -6.45 6.97
C LEU A 101 -9.97 -6.80 7.89
N TYR A 102 -10.27 -7.29 9.08
CA TYR A 102 -9.24 -7.68 10.03
C TYR A 102 -9.72 -8.76 10.99
N THR A 103 -8.75 -9.50 11.52
CA THR A 103 -8.87 -10.42 12.65
C THR A 103 -7.76 -10.12 13.66
N GLU A 104 -7.92 -10.58 14.91
CA GLU A 104 -6.94 -10.34 15.99
C GLU A 104 -5.55 -10.93 15.73
N ILE A 105 -5.38 -11.80 14.74
CA ILE A 105 -4.08 -12.41 14.40
C ILE A 105 -3.39 -11.72 13.22
N ASP A 106 -4.08 -10.85 12.50
CA ASP A 106 -3.55 -10.28 11.25
C ASP A 106 -2.39 -9.31 11.50
N TYR A 107 -2.24 -8.75 12.71
CA TYR A 107 -1.08 -7.92 13.09
C TYR A 107 0.26 -8.68 13.02
N ILE A 108 0.24 -10.03 13.10
CA ILE A 108 1.44 -10.86 13.09
C ILE A 108 2.20 -10.72 11.77
N PHE A 109 1.48 -10.63 10.64
CA PHE A 109 2.11 -10.58 9.33
C PHE A 109 2.85 -9.24 9.08
N PRO A 110 2.24 -8.05 9.27
CA PRO A 110 2.97 -6.77 9.22
C PRO A 110 4.13 -6.72 10.20
N ARG A 111 3.98 -7.28 11.41
CA ARG A 111 5.07 -7.37 12.39
C ARG A 111 6.27 -8.14 11.83
N LYS A 112 6.04 -9.33 11.27
CA LYS A 112 7.10 -10.15 10.65
C LYS A 112 7.71 -9.46 9.43
N MET A 113 6.91 -8.77 8.62
CA MET A 113 7.41 -7.99 7.48
C MET A 113 8.38 -6.88 7.93
N ILE A 114 8.07 -6.17 9.02
CA ILE A 114 8.98 -5.19 9.62
C ILE A 114 10.26 -5.88 10.11
N GLU A 115 10.17 -7.09 10.66
CA GLU A 115 11.34 -7.84 11.12
C GLU A 115 12.25 -8.28 9.98
N TRP A 116 11.69 -8.77 8.87
CA TRP A 116 12.43 -9.22 7.68
C TRP A 116 12.95 -8.10 6.78
N GLU A 117 12.52 -6.85 6.99
CA GLU A 117 13.05 -5.70 6.21
C GLU A 117 14.49 -5.34 6.62
N PHE A 118 14.96 -5.80 7.79
CA PHE A 118 16.26 -5.42 8.33
C PHE A 118 17.16 -6.62 8.54
N PRO A 119 18.47 -6.46 8.30
CA PRO A 119 19.44 -7.51 8.59
C PRO A 119 19.50 -7.80 10.10
N THR A 120 19.74 -9.06 10.41
CA THR A 120 20.08 -9.56 11.74
C THR A 120 21.46 -9.09 12.18
N GLU A 121 21.75 -9.16 13.48
CA GLU A 121 23.07 -8.79 14.00
C GLU A 121 24.20 -9.64 13.40
N GLU A 122 23.91 -10.92 13.13
CA GLU A 122 24.83 -11.88 12.50
C GLU A 122 25.14 -11.47 11.04
N GLU A 123 24.11 -11.09 10.28
CA GLU A 123 24.29 -10.56 8.92
C GLU A 123 25.09 -9.27 8.91
N VAL A 124 24.85 -8.36 9.86
CA VAL A 124 25.61 -7.11 10.00
C VAL A 124 27.09 -7.40 10.26
N GLN A 125 27.40 -8.27 11.22
CA GLN A 125 28.78 -8.64 11.54
C GLN A 125 29.50 -9.21 10.31
N TYR A 126 28.88 -10.18 9.65
CA TYR A 126 29.45 -10.86 8.51
C TYR A 126 29.69 -9.92 7.32
N ILE A 127 28.68 -9.14 6.92
CA ILE A 127 28.81 -8.23 5.77
C ILE A 127 29.83 -7.14 6.08
N CYS A 128 29.90 -6.65 7.32
CA CYS A 128 30.93 -5.70 7.72
C CYS A 128 32.34 -6.29 7.66
N GLU A 129 32.53 -7.56 8.05
CA GLU A 129 33.81 -8.25 7.90
C GLU A 129 34.23 -8.34 6.43
N VAL A 130 33.33 -8.79 5.55
CA VAL A 130 33.58 -8.88 4.11
C VAL A 130 34.00 -7.52 3.54
N LEU A 131 33.26 -6.45 3.86
CA LEU A 131 33.53 -5.10 3.36
C LEU A 131 34.85 -4.49 3.87
N ARG A 132 35.39 -4.95 5.01
CA ARG A 132 36.74 -4.53 5.46
C ARG A 132 37.86 -5.17 4.66
N THR A 133 37.63 -6.38 4.14
CA THR A 133 38.66 -7.18 3.49
C THR A 133 38.86 -6.88 2.01
N ASP A 134 37.88 -6.23 1.36
CA ASP A 134 37.93 -5.92 -0.08
C ASP A 134 37.44 -4.49 -0.35
N ASP A 135 38.34 -3.62 -0.80
CA ASP A 135 38.11 -2.18 -1.06
C ASP A 135 37.44 -1.91 -2.43
N SER A 136 36.84 -2.95 -3.05
CA SER A 136 36.22 -2.85 -4.38
C SER A 136 34.70 -3.08 -4.35
N ASP A 137 33.95 -2.06 -4.75
CA ASP A 137 32.47 -2.02 -4.78
C ASP A 137 31.81 -3.19 -5.57
N ASP A 138 32.53 -3.80 -6.51
CA ASP A 138 31.98 -4.81 -7.45
C ASP A 138 31.94 -6.24 -6.85
N VAL A 139 32.68 -6.50 -5.76
CA VAL A 139 32.76 -7.83 -5.13
C VAL A 139 31.67 -8.06 -4.07
N THR A 140 31.19 -7.00 -3.42
CA THR A 140 30.08 -7.04 -2.45
C THR A 140 28.84 -7.67 -3.07
N ARG A 141 28.53 -7.35 -4.33
CA ARG A 141 27.37 -7.86 -5.05
C ARG A 141 27.45 -9.36 -5.32
N LYS A 142 28.59 -9.83 -5.84
CA LYS A 142 28.82 -11.25 -6.17
C LYS A 142 28.89 -12.16 -4.94
N ARG A 143 29.43 -11.67 -3.81
CA ARG A 143 29.48 -12.46 -2.56
C ARG A 143 28.13 -12.52 -1.85
N VAL A 144 27.38 -11.42 -1.81
CA VAL A 144 26.01 -11.40 -1.25
C VAL A 144 25.09 -12.37 -2.00
N GLU A 145 25.18 -12.39 -3.34
CA GLU A 145 24.44 -13.34 -4.19
C GLU A 145 24.83 -14.81 -3.93
N SER A 146 26.10 -15.08 -3.60
CA SER A 146 26.59 -16.46 -3.39
C SER A 146 26.16 -17.12 -2.09
N TYR A 147 25.68 -16.35 -1.10
CA TYR A 147 25.30 -16.85 0.23
C TYR A 147 23.79 -16.87 0.49
N GLY A 148 22.96 -16.49 -0.50
CA GLY A 148 21.51 -16.53 -0.37
C GLY A 148 20.93 -15.44 0.54
N PHE A 149 21.69 -14.38 0.83
CA PHE A 149 21.15 -13.21 1.52
C PHE A 149 20.16 -12.48 0.63
N GLU A 150 19.14 -11.87 1.23
CA GLU A 150 18.29 -10.95 0.50
C GLU A 150 19.12 -9.74 0.04
N ASP A 151 19.13 -9.45 -1.26
CA ASP A 151 19.80 -8.30 -1.88
C ASP A 151 19.48 -6.96 -1.16
N VAL A 152 18.33 -6.90 -0.48
CA VAL A 152 17.91 -5.75 0.33
C VAL A 152 18.81 -5.52 1.56
N HIS A 153 19.20 -6.56 2.28
CA HIS A 153 20.02 -6.46 3.50
C HIS A 153 21.43 -5.94 3.20
N ALA A 154 22.04 -6.45 2.13
CA ALA A 154 23.34 -6.01 1.68
C ALA A 154 23.32 -4.54 1.23
N ARG A 155 22.30 -4.15 0.47
CA ARG A 155 22.11 -2.74 0.06
C ARG A 155 21.91 -1.84 1.27
N PHE A 156 21.17 -2.29 2.28
CA PHE A 156 21.00 -1.55 3.53
C PHE A 156 22.33 -1.29 4.23
N ILE A 157 23.13 -2.35 4.45
CA ILE A 157 24.44 -2.22 5.12
C ILE A 157 25.41 -1.36 4.32
N SER A 158 25.46 -1.57 3.00
CA SER A 158 26.30 -0.79 2.10
C SER A 158 25.93 0.70 2.10
N HIS A 159 24.64 1.03 2.17
CA HIS A 159 24.16 2.41 2.27
C HIS A 159 24.68 3.13 3.52
N TYR A 160 24.80 2.43 4.65
CA TYR A 160 25.27 2.98 5.93
C TYR A 160 26.78 2.76 6.17
N TRP A 161 27.52 2.29 5.17
CA TRP A 161 28.94 2.01 5.29
C TRP A 161 29.75 3.30 5.49
N GLY A 162 30.64 3.33 6.48
CA GLY A 162 31.52 4.45 6.78
C GLY A 162 30.88 5.65 7.49
N GLU A 163 29.54 5.73 7.57
CA GLU A 163 28.83 6.88 8.16
C GLU A 163 29.10 7.09 9.67
N TRP A 164 29.48 6.03 10.39
CA TRP A 164 29.77 6.08 11.83
C TRP A 164 30.97 6.95 12.20
N ARG A 165 31.93 7.14 11.27
CA ARG A 165 33.21 7.84 11.56
C ARG A 165 33.04 9.28 12.04
N ASN A 166 31.90 9.90 11.73
CA ASN A 166 31.55 11.27 12.12
C ASN A 166 30.47 11.33 13.23
N LYS A 167 30.16 10.20 13.87
CA LYS A 167 29.08 10.08 14.86
C LYS A 167 29.64 9.61 16.20
N ALA A 168 29.63 10.50 17.19
CA ALA A 168 30.09 10.19 18.56
C ALA A 168 29.26 9.10 19.26
N GLU A 169 28.10 8.75 18.71
CA GLU A 169 27.13 7.82 19.28
C GLU A 169 27.51 6.34 19.10
N ALA A 170 28.47 6.01 18.23
CA ALA A 170 28.87 4.62 17.95
C ALA A 170 30.40 4.44 17.92
N ARG A 171 30.89 3.31 18.42
CA ARG A 171 32.32 2.97 18.53
C ARG A 171 32.82 2.09 17.39
N SER A 172 31.91 1.47 16.64
CA SER A 172 32.21 0.67 15.45
C SER A 172 31.13 0.80 14.38
N GLN A 173 31.45 0.29 13.18
CA GLN A 173 30.52 0.21 12.05
C GLN A 173 29.29 -0.65 12.38
N GLU A 174 29.48 -1.80 13.03
CA GLU A 174 28.40 -2.71 13.42
C GLU A 174 27.51 -2.07 14.48
N GLU A 175 28.09 -1.42 15.49
CA GLU A 175 27.33 -0.73 16.53
C GLU A 175 26.45 0.35 15.91
N TYR A 176 27.01 1.13 14.98
CA TYR A 176 26.25 2.16 14.26
C TYR A 176 25.10 1.57 13.44
N ILE A 177 25.35 0.54 12.62
CA ILE A 177 24.31 -0.09 11.81
C ILE A 177 23.20 -0.68 12.71
N ASN A 178 23.57 -1.40 13.77
CA ASN A 178 22.59 -1.98 14.71
C ASN A 178 21.78 -0.90 15.43
N MET A 179 22.38 0.25 15.76
CA MET A 179 21.64 1.40 16.29
C MET A 179 20.65 1.98 15.26
N VAL A 180 21.05 2.10 14.00
CA VAL A 180 20.16 2.56 12.91
C VAL A 180 18.99 1.58 12.73
N ILE A 181 19.28 0.26 12.69
CA ILE A 181 18.26 -0.79 12.62
C ILE A 181 17.30 -0.68 13.79
N LYS A 182 17.81 -0.62 15.03
CA LYS A 182 16.98 -0.50 16.24
C LYS A 182 16.08 0.73 16.20
N ARG A 183 16.61 1.90 15.80
CA ARG A 183 15.83 3.14 15.67
C ARG A 183 14.74 3.01 14.60
N ARG A 184 15.07 2.54 13.40
CA ARG A 184 14.13 2.41 12.28
C ARG A 184 13.06 1.35 12.54
N LYS A 185 13.46 0.20 13.07
CA LYS A 185 12.57 -0.91 13.46
C LYS A 185 11.63 -0.48 14.59
N GLY A 186 12.16 0.18 15.63
CA GLY A 186 11.35 0.73 16.72
C GLY A 186 10.31 1.75 16.24
N TRP A 187 10.71 2.66 15.34
CA TRP A 187 9.78 3.62 14.75
C TRP A 187 8.65 2.93 13.96
N LYS A 188 8.96 1.91 13.15
CA LYS A 188 7.94 1.15 12.40
C LYS A 188 7.02 0.36 13.33
N PHE A 189 7.55 -0.25 14.39
CA PHE A 189 6.71 -0.94 15.36
C PHE A 189 5.78 0.00 16.12
N ASN A 190 6.24 1.20 16.48
CA ASN A 190 5.38 2.19 17.11
C ASN A 190 4.20 2.57 16.20
N LYS A 191 4.43 2.70 14.89
CA LYS A 191 3.35 2.94 13.92
C LYS A 191 2.36 1.78 13.83
N LEU A 192 2.86 0.55 13.84
CA LEU A 192 1.99 -0.63 13.84
C LEU A 192 1.16 -0.71 15.14
N ILE A 193 1.76 -0.37 16.28
CA ILE A 193 1.04 -0.29 17.57
C ILE A 193 -0.06 0.78 17.51
N GLN A 194 0.24 1.96 16.97
CA GLN A 194 -0.77 3.01 16.78
C GLN A 194 -1.91 2.55 15.87
N MET A 195 -1.61 1.80 14.81
CA MET A 195 -2.63 1.21 13.94
C MET A 195 -3.52 0.22 14.71
N GLU A 196 -2.91 -0.66 15.52
CA GLU A 196 -3.65 -1.64 16.33
C GLU A 196 -4.53 -0.97 17.39
N GLU A 197 -4.00 0.02 18.09
CA GLU A 197 -4.77 0.83 19.03
C GLU A 197 -5.93 1.53 18.32
N TRP A 198 -5.71 2.06 17.11
CA TRP A 198 -6.76 2.71 16.33
C TRP A 198 -7.85 1.75 15.87
N ILE A 199 -7.51 0.51 15.47
CA ILE A 199 -8.47 -0.52 15.03
C ILE A 199 -9.26 -1.09 16.20
N SER A 200 -8.57 -1.43 17.30
CA SER A 200 -9.16 -2.10 18.46
C SER A 200 -9.95 -1.16 19.37
N ASN A 201 -9.78 0.16 19.24
CA ASN A 201 -10.49 1.13 20.06
C ASN A 201 -11.90 1.43 19.53
N TYR A 202 -12.90 0.79 20.13
CA TYR A 202 -14.32 0.98 19.82
C TYR A 202 -15.02 2.09 20.61
N ASN A 203 -14.30 2.80 21.48
CA ASN A 203 -14.89 3.87 22.30
C ASN A 203 -14.84 5.24 21.63
N ASN A 204 -13.99 5.40 20.61
CA ASN A 204 -13.75 6.67 19.96
C ASN A 204 -14.19 6.65 18.49
N CYS A 205 -14.62 7.81 18.00
CA CYS A 205 -14.94 7.99 16.58
C CYS A 205 -13.68 7.78 15.73
N ARG A 206 -13.74 6.85 14.76
CA ARG A 206 -12.59 6.57 13.86
C ARG A 206 -12.06 7.82 13.17
N ARG A 207 -12.96 8.67 12.67
CA ARG A 207 -12.61 9.90 11.94
C ARG A 207 -11.92 10.91 12.85
N GLU A 208 -12.44 11.08 14.06
CA GLU A 208 -11.88 12.03 15.03
C GLU A 208 -10.46 11.63 15.42
N THR A 209 -10.24 10.37 15.79
CA THR A 209 -8.90 9.87 16.14
C THR A 209 -7.92 9.96 14.97
N LEU A 210 -8.38 9.73 13.72
CA LEU A 210 -7.54 9.97 12.55
C LEU A 210 -7.14 11.44 12.42
N LEU A 211 -8.09 12.38 12.52
CA LEU A 211 -7.79 13.81 12.45
C LEU A 211 -6.79 14.24 13.54
N GLU A 212 -7.00 13.78 14.78
CA GLU A 212 -6.09 14.07 15.90
C GLU A 212 -4.65 13.58 15.63
N THR A 213 -4.51 12.42 14.99
CA THR A 213 -3.20 11.87 14.58
C THR A 213 -2.44 12.81 13.65
N PHE A 214 -3.14 13.62 12.84
CA PHE A 214 -2.56 14.63 11.96
C PHE A 214 -2.60 16.05 12.54
N GLY A 215 -2.96 16.21 13.82
CA GLY A 215 -3.05 17.52 14.48
C GLY A 215 -4.27 18.34 14.03
N GLU A 216 -5.29 17.70 13.49
CA GLU A 216 -6.54 18.32 13.06
C GLU A 216 -7.68 18.00 14.04
N THR A 217 -8.75 18.81 13.98
CA THR A 217 -9.94 18.64 14.82
C THR A 217 -11.18 18.47 13.95
N LEU A 218 -12.14 17.67 14.45
CA LEU A 218 -13.40 17.48 13.77
C LEU A 218 -14.23 18.76 13.81
N GLN A 219 -14.43 19.40 12.65
CA GLN A 219 -15.14 20.68 12.57
C GLN A 219 -16.67 20.53 12.66
N SER A 220 -17.21 19.41 12.17
CA SER A 220 -18.65 19.14 12.22
C SER A 220 -18.91 17.63 12.34
N SER A 221 -19.97 17.27 13.05
CA SER A 221 -20.40 15.88 13.13
C SER A 221 -20.99 15.45 11.79
N VAL A 222 -20.56 14.27 11.33
CA VAL A 222 -21.04 13.68 10.08
C VAL A 222 -22.02 12.56 10.42
N LYS A 223 -23.19 12.54 9.79
CA LYS A 223 -24.13 11.41 9.91
C LYS A 223 -23.52 10.15 9.29
N GLN A 224 -23.74 8.98 9.90
CA GLN A 224 -23.17 7.71 9.41
C GLN A 224 -21.65 7.82 9.20
N CYS A 225 -20.93 8.25 10.25
CA CYS A 225 -19.51 8.62 10.17
C CYS A 225 -18.56 7.43 10.03
N CYS A 226 -18.70 6.43 10.90
CA CYS A 226 -17.88 5.22 10.97
C CYS A 226 -18.68 4.09 11.66
N ASP A 227 -18.07 2.91 11.78
CA ASP A 227 -18.61 1.74 12.49
C ASP A 227 -19.01 2.07 13.94
N VAL A 228 -18.21 2.85 14.66
CA VAL A 228 -18.50 3.26 16.05
C VAL A 228 -19.62 4.31 16.13
N CYS A 229 -19.76 5.16 15.11
CA CYS A 229 -20.74 6.25 15.08
C CYS A 229 -22.05 5.89 14.37
N GLY A 230 -22.26 4.62 14.00
CA GLY A 230 -23.54 4.13 13.46
C GLY A 230 -23.61 3.93 11.94
N ILE A 231 -22.50 3.66 11.25
CA ILE A 231 -22.58 3.00 9.93
C ILE A 231 -22.95 1.53 10.17
N THR A 232 -24.19 1.15 9.82
CA THR A 232 -24.66 -0.24 9.90
C THR A 232 -24.56 -0.97 8.57
N GLU A 233 -24.80 -0.28 7.45
CA GLU A 233 -24.65 -0.83 6.09
C GLU A 233 -23.83 0.11 5.18
N PRO A 234 -22.88 -0.42 4.38
CA PRO A 234 -22.15 0.36 3.39
C PRO A 234 -23.09 0.88 2.29
N LEU A 235 -23.36 2.18 2.28
CA LEU A 235 -24.12 2.90 1.23
C LEU A 235 -25.64 2.60 1.12
N GLU A 236 -26.37 2.25 2.19
CA GLU A 236 -27.84 2.39 2.14
C GLU A 236 -28.19 3.88 1.91
N ASP A 237 -28.90 4.17 0.81
CA ASP A 237 -29.09 5.47 0.12
C ASP A 237 -28.17 5.71 -1.11
N VAL A 238 -27.81 4.67 -1.87
CA VAL A 238 -27.73 4.88 -3.32
C VAL A 238 -29.19 4.93 -3.78
N ASP A 239 -29.71 6.14 -4.05
CA ASP A 239 -30.89 6.27 -4.93
C ASP A 239 -30.69 5.26 -6.07
N GLU A 240 -31.73 4.51 -6.42
CA GLU A 240 -31.78 3.54 -7.52
C GLU A 240 -31.35 4.18 -8.85
N ALA A 241 -30.07 4.52 -8.97
CA ALA A 241 -29.44 5.11 -10.13
C ALA A 241 -29.11 3.98 -11.07
N GLY A 242 -30.19 3.32 -11.52
CA GLY A 242 -30.28 2.43 -12.64
C GLY A 242 -29.40 1.19 -12.57
N ASP A 243 -30.04 0.06 -12.78
CA ASP A 243 -29.50 -1.01 -13.62
C ASP A 243 -29.15 -0.47 -15.03
N ALA A 244 -28.24 0.50 -15.13
CA ALA A 244 -27.60 0.84 -16.38
C ALA A 244 -26.62 -0.29 -16.64
N ALA A 245 -27.10 -1.33 -17.31
CA ALA A 245 -26.25 -2.25 -18.04
C ALA A 245 -25.23 -1.42 -18.83
N PHE A 246 -23.98 -1.39 -18.37
CA PHE A 246 -22.93 -0.61 -19.00
C PHE A 246 -22.73 -1.19 -20.41
N PRO A 247 -23.00 -0.44 -21.49
CA PRO A 247 -22.78 -0.94 -22.82
C PRO A 247 -21.28 -1.14 -23.00
N MET A 248 -20.84 -2.39 -23.21
CA MET A 248 -19.46 -2.66 -23.66
C MET A 248 -19.25 -1.89 -24.98
N MET A 249 -18.42 -0.85 -24.95
CA MET A 249 -17.98 -0.17 -26.17
C MET A 249 -17.30 -1.15 -27.10
N SER A 250 -17.61 -1.07 -28.40
CA SER A 250 -16.90 -1.85 -29.41
C SER A 250 -15.44 -1.41 -29.49
N TRP A 251 -14.56 -2.29 -29.99
CA TRP A 251 -13.16 -1.93 -30.21
C TRP A 251 -13.01 -0.77 -31.23
N GLN A 252 -13.99 -0.59 -32.13
CA GLN A 252 -14.04 0.56 -33.04
C GLN A 252 -14.31 1.87 -32.29
N ASP A 253 -15.26 1.87 -31.36
CA ASP A 253 -15.58 3.05 -30.55
C ASP A 253 -14.41 3.42 -29.63
N ARG A 254 -13.69 2.41 -29.11
CA ARG A 254 -12.46 2.60 -28.32
C ARG A 254 -11.35 3.28 -29.13
N LEU A 255 -11.11 2.83 -30.36
CA LEU A 255 -10.14 3.48 -31.25
C LEU A 255 -10.56 4.91 -31.57
N TYR A 256 -11.85 5.13 -31.85
CA TYR A 256 -12.37 6.46 -32.18
C TYR A 256 -12.16 7.47 -31.03
N ALA A 257 -12.43 7.07 -29.78
CA ALA A 257 -12.20 7.90 -28.59
C ALA A 257 -10.71 8.20 -28.35
N LEU A 258 -9.83 7.22 -28.56
CA LEU A 258 -8.38 7.39 -28.41
C LEU A 258 -7.79 8.38 -29.42
N PHE A 259 -8.29 8.40 -30.66
CA PHE A 259 -7.76 9.27 -31.72
C PHE A 259 -8.35 10.68 -31.75
N GLN A 260 -9.53 10.92 -31.16
CA GLN A 260 -10.08 12.28 -31.04
C GLN A 260 -9.42 13.13 -29.95
N GLN A 261 -8.73 12.54 -28.97
CA GLN A 261 -7.96 13.31 -27.97
C GLN A 261 -6.74 14.03 -28.56
N GLN A 262 -6.33 13.71 -29.80
CA GLN A 262 -5.19 14.35 -30.47
C GLN A 262 -5.57 15.51 -31.41
N THR A 263 -6.85 15.82 -31.62
CA THR A 263 -7.27 16.84 -32.60
C THR A 263 -7.66 18.21 -32.04
N HIS A 264 -7.42 18.50 -30.75
CA HIS A 264 -7.55 19.85 -30.20
C HIS A 264 -6.19 20.45 -29.82
N LYS A 265 -5.43 20.83 -30.86
CA LYS A 265 -4.52 21.98 -30.83
C LYS A 265 -4.70 22.74 -32.15
N GLY A 266 -5.64 23.70 -32.13
CA GLY A 266 -5.52 24.91 -32.92
C GLY A 266 -4.55 25.86 -32.24
#